data_AF-A0AA95I7X2-F1
#
_entry.id   AF-A0AA95I7X2-F1
#
_cell.length_a   1.000
_cell.length_b   1.000
_cell.length_c   1.000
_cell.angle_alpha   90.00
_cell.angle_beta   90.00
_cell.angle_gamma   90.00
#
_symmetry.space_group_name_H-M   'P 1'
#
loop_
_entity.id
_entity.type
_entity.pdbx_description
1 polymer ?
#
loop_
_entity_poly.entity_id
_entity_poly.type
_entity_poly.pdbx_seq_one_letter_code
_entity_poly.pdbx_strand_id
1 'polypeptide(L)'
;MSRQRKVLEAQLTPQQQRAAQLFVLNEWGELLGAEGKKKTMQELADEIGIARSTLFEWKSQEHFAAYVNYLSERNLDAMRSEAYIQLMRLIRGGANGIPSVKALDLFFRRYGLLTDRTVVEDMRLEIS
;
A
#
# COMPACT_ATOMS: atom_id res chain seq x y z
N MET A 1 -14.79 14.02 2.06
CA MET A 1 -14.88 12.69 1.41
C MET A 1 -14.49 12.82 -0.05
N SER A 2 -13.45 12.10 -0.50
CA SER A 2 -13.00 12.12 -1.91
C SER A 2 -14.11 11.68 -2.87
N ARG A 3 -14.14 12.25 -4.09
CA ARG A 3 -15.09 11.87 -5.15
C ARG A 3 -15.03 10.38 -5.48
N GLN A 4 -13.81 9.82 -5.56
CA GLN A 4 -13.58 8.40 -5.82
C GLN A 4 -14.21 7.50 -4.76
N ARG A 5 -14.07 7.87 -3.47
CA ARG A 5 -14.65 7.11 -2.36
C ARG A 5 -16.16 6.97 -2.48
N LYS A 6 -16.85 8.07 -2.77
CA LYS A 6 -18.31 8.08 -2.91
C LYS A 6 -18.79 7.17 -4.04
N VAL A 7 -18.07 7.15 -5.16
CA VAL A 7 -18.40 6.31 -6.32
C VAL A 7 -18.26 4.82 -5.99
N LEU A 8 -17.20 4.45 -5.26
CA LEU A 8 -16.97 3.06 -4.83
C LEU A 8 -17.98 2.62 -3.76
N GLU A 9 -18.26 3.48 -2.76
CA GLU A 9 -19.26 3.18 -1.71
C GLU A 9 -20.66 2.97 -2.31
N ALA A 10 -21.04 3.75 -3.33
CA ALA A 10 -22.35 3.63 -3.97
C ALA A 10 -22.59 2.28 -4.69
N GLN A 11 -21.53 1.52 -5.00
CA GLN A 11 -21.62 0.21 -5.64
C GLN A 11 -21.73 -0.95 -4.64
N LEU A 12 -21.69 -0.63 -3.33
CA LEU A 12 -21.64 -1.61 -2.25
C LEU A 12 -22.80 -1.41 -1.28
N THR A 13 -23.30 -2.52 -0.75
CA THR A 13 -24.24 -2.47 0.38
C THR A 13 -23.53 -1.95 1.63
N PRO A 14 -24.25 -1.38 2.62
CA PRO A 14 -23.63 -0.96 3.89
C PRO A 14 -22.88 -2.09 4.60
N GLN A 15 -23.36 -3.34 4.46
CA GLN A 15 -22.70 -4.51 5.04
C GLN A 15 -21.40 -4.86 4.31
N GLN A 16 -21.36 -4.76 2.99
CA GLN A 16 -20.13 -4.90 2.20
C GLN A 16 -19.12 -3.79 2.52
N GLN A 17 -19.56 -2.55 2.70
CA GLN A 17 -18.67 -1.45 3.08
C GLN A 17 -18.02 -1.70 4.44
N ARG A 18 -18.82 -2.15 5.43
CA ARG A 18 -18.31 -2.52 6.76
C ARG A 18 -17.36 -3.72 6.68
N ALA A 19 -17.70 -4.73 5.88
CA ALA A 19 -16.86 -5.91 5.66
C ALA A 19 -15.50 -5.52 5.07
N ALA A 20 -15.47 -4.65 4.06
CA ALA A 20 -14.24 -4.15 3.45
C ALA A 20 -13.37 -3.39 4.46
N GLN A 21 -13.97 -2.53 5.29
CA GLN A 21 -13.25 -1.79 6.34
C GLN A 21 -12.63 -2.74 7.37
N LEU A 22 -13.41 -3.68 7.90
CA LEU A 22 -12.91 -4.67 8.87
C LEU A 22 -11.84 -5.57 8.27
N PHE A 23 -12.01 -5.99 7.02
CA PHE A 23 -11.04 -6.80 6.31
C PHE A 23 -9.70 -6.06 6.19
N VAL A 24 -9.71 -4.81 5.72
CA VAL A 24 -8.49 -4.00 5.64
C VAL A 24 -7.88 -3.80 7.03
N LEU A 25 -8.65 -3.36 8.03
CA LEU A 25 -8.12 -3.20 9.39
C LEU A 25 -7.46 -4.47 9.92
N ASN A 26 -8.03 -5.64 9.64
CA ASN A 26 -7.46 -6.94 10.02
C ASN A 26 -6.14 -7.23 9.29
N GLU A 27 -6.04 -6.91 7.99
CA GLU A 27 -4.78 -7.04 7.23
C GLU A 27 -3.63 -6.27 7.88
N TRP A 28 -3.93 -5.11 8.45
CA TRP A 28 -2.97 -4.24 9.15
C TRP A 28 -2.77 -4.60 10.63
N GLY A 29 -3.65 -5.42 11.23
CA GLY A 29 -3.60 -5.81 12.64
C GLY A 29 -2.33 -6.56 13.04
N GLU A 30 -1.73 -7.32 12.12
CA GLU A 30 -0.43 -7.98 12.30
C GLU A 30 0.73 -6.99 12.47
N LEU A 31 0.65 -5.81 11.84
CA LEU A 31 1.69 -4.78 11.89
C LEU A 31 1.52 -3.83 13.09
N LEU A 32 0.28 -3.63 13.56
CA LEU A 32 -0.07 -2.54 14.49
C LEU A 32 -0.70 -2.99 15.82
N GLY A 33 -1.09 -4.26 15.95
CA GLY A 33 -1.75 -4.78 17.16
C GLY A 33 -0.78 -5.34 18.20
N ALA A 34 -1.07 -5.10 19.49
CA ALA A 34 -0.25 -5.56 20.61
C ALA A 34 -0.08 -7.09 20.71
N GLU A 35 -1.01 -7.87 20.13
CA GLU A 35 -1.00 -9.35 20.14
C GLU A 35 -0.67 -9.97 18.77
N GLY A 36 -0.49 -9.15 17.72
CA GLY A 36 -0.03 -9.60 16.39
C GLY A 36 -0.88 -10.68 15.70
N LYS A 37 -2.11 -10.96 16.15
CA LYS A 37 -2.96 -12.01 15.57
C LYS A 37 -4.06 -11.44 14.68
N LYS A 38 -4.08 -11.87 13.41
CA LYS A 38 -5.20 -11.69 12.50
C LYS A 38 -6.41 -12.50 12.95
N LYS A 39 -7.58 -11.87 12.89
CA LYS A 39 -8.87 -12.57 12.86
C LYS A 39 -8.93 -13.43 11.59
N THR A 40 -9.42 -14.65 11.74
CA THR A 40 -9.77 -15.56 10.66
C THR A 40 -10.95 -15.02 9.84
N MET A 41 -11.13 -15.54 8.62
CA MET A 41 -12.32 -15.21 7.83
C MET A 41 -13.64 -15.58 8.52
N GLN A 42 -13.63 -16.60 9.38
CA GLN A 42 -14.83 -16.98 10.13
C GLN A 42 -15.15 -15.92 11.18
N GLU A 43 -14.17 -15.52 11.99
CA GLU A 43 -14.36 -14.48 13.02
C GLU A 43 -14.77 -13.13 12.42
N LEU A 44 -14.21 -12.77 11.27
CA LEU A 44 -14.65 -11.56 10.55
C LEU A 44 -16.11 -11.70 10.08
N ALA A 45 -16.48 -12.84 9.50
CA ALA A 45 -17.85 -13.07 9.04
C ALA A 45 -18.85 -13.05 10.20
N ASP A 46 -18.50 -13.64 11.34
CA ASP A 46 -19.29 -13.63 12.57
C ASP A 46 -19.49 -12.20 13.09
N GLU A 47 -18.44 -11.37 13.09
CA GLU A 47 -18.51 -9.95 13.49
C GLU A 47 -19.38 -9.09 12.56
N ILE A 48 -19.43 -9.45 11.28
CA ILE A 48 -20.27 -8.77 10.27
C ILE A 48 -21.71 -9.29 10.28
N GLY A 49 -21.94 -10.49 10.83
CA GLY A 49 -23.23 -11.18 10.84
C GLY A 49 -23.58 -11.82 9.49
N ILE A 50 -22.61 -12.44 8.82
CA ILE A 50 -22.79 -13.13 7.52
C ILE A 50 -22.20 -14.53 7.54
N ALA A 51 -22.58 -15.36 6.58
CA ALA A 51 -21.90 -16.62 6.35
C ALA A 51 -20.48 -16.38 5.82
N ARG A 52 -19.51 -17.21 6.24
CA ARG A 52 -18.12 -17.16 5.73
C ARG A 52 -18.04 -17.28 4.20
N SER A 53 -18.93 -18.07 3.59
CA SER A 53 -19.03 -18.21 2.13
C SER A 53 -19.41 -16.90 1.45
N THR A 54 -20.30 -16.09 2.06
CA THR A 54 -20.68 -14.78 1.55
C THR A 54 -19.50 -13.82 1.54
N LEU A 55 -18.69 -13.80 2.61
CA LEU A 55 -17.46 -12.99 2.63
C LEU A 55 -16.45 -13.46 1.57
N PHE A 56 -16.34 -14.77 1.35
CA PHE A 56 -15.49 -15.34 0.31
C PHE A 56 -15.95 -14.91 -1.09
N GLU A 57 -17.25 -14.95 -1.36
CA GLU A 57 -17.84 -14.50 -2.62
C GLU A 57 -17.64 -13.00 -2.84
N TRP A 58 -17.87 -12.16 -1.84
CA TRP A 58 -17.64 -10.72 -1.99
C TRP A 58 -16.21 -10.38 -2.35
N LYS A 59 -15.23 -11.11 -1.82
CA LYS A 59 -13.81 -10.90 -2.14
C LYS A 59 -13.46 -11.17 -3.61
N SER A 60 -14.27 -11.93 -4.34
CA SER A 60 -14.08 -12.14 -5.80
C SER A 60 -14.82 -11.11 -6.66
N GLN A 61 -15.68 -10.27 -6.08
CA GLN A 61 -16.43 -9.24 -6.80
C GLN A 61 -15.56 -8.00 -7.04
N GLU A 62 -15.54 -7.52 -8.28
CA GLU A 62 -14.70 -6.38 -8.71
C GLU A 62 -14.96 -5.12 -7.88
N HIS A 63 -16.23 -4.76 -7.66
CA HIS A 63 -16.60 -3.56 -6.90
C HIS A 63 -16.12 -3.61 -5.44
N PHE A 64 -16.16 -4.79 -4.82
CA PHE A 64 -15.68 -4.99 -3.45
C PHE A 64 -14.15 -4.90 -3.39
N ALA A 65 -13.46 -5.59 -4.30
CA ALA A 65 -12.00 -5.56 -4.40
C ALA A 65 -11.48 -4.13 -4.67
N ALA A 66 -12.15 -3.39 -5.55
CA ALA A 66 -11.80 -2.00 -5.84
C ALA A 66 -11.89 -1.10 -4.59
N TYR A 67 -12.92 -1.27 -3.77
CA TYR A 67 -13.05 -0.51 -2.53
C TYR A 67 -12.02 -0.92 -1.46
N VAL A 68 -11.74 -2.22 -1.33
CA VAL A 68 -10.67 -2.73 -0.44
C VAL A 68 -9.30 -2.17 -0.83
N ASN A 69 -8.99 -2.12 -2.13
CA ASN A 69 -7.74 -1.55 -2.64
C ASN A 69 -7.67 -0.05 -2.33
N TYR A 70 -8.74 0.70 -2.58
CA TYR A 70 -8.81 2.12 -2.22
C TYR A 70 -8.53 2.36 -0.73
N LEU A 71 -9.13 1.55 0.16
CA LEU A 71 -8.89 1.66 1.60
C LEU A 71 -7.43 1.30 1.98
N SER A 72 -6.86 0.27 1.35
CA SER A 72 -5.48 -0.14 1.57
C SER A 72 -4.48 0.92 1.12
N GLU A 73 -4.70 1.55 -0.04
CA GLU A 73 -3.90 2.69 -0.52
C GLU A 73 -3.96 3.87 0.45
N ARG A 74 -5.14 4.15 1.01
CA ARG A 74 -5.29 5.21 2.02
C ARG A 74 -4.46 4.95 3.28
N ASN A 75 -4.36 3.71 3.71
CA ASN A 75 -3.52 3.32 4.84
C ASN A 75 -2.04 3.45 4.50
N LEU A 76 -1.60 2.98 3.32
CA LEU A 76 -0.23 3.12 2.88
C LEU A 76 0.19 4.59 2.77
N ASP A 77 -0.70 5.45 2.27
CA ASP A 77 -0.49 6.89 2.23
C ASP A 77 -0.28 7.51 3.61
N ALA A 78 -1.01 7.01 4.62
CA ALA A 78 -0.86 7.49 6.00
C ALA A 78 0.50 7.11 6.59
N MET A 79 1.09 5.98 6.15
CA MET A 79 2.42 5.54 6.60
C MET A 79 3.59 6.33 6.01
N ARG A 80 3.34 7.25 5.08
CA ARG A 80 4.41 7.97 4.38
C ARG A 80 5.43 8.64 5.32
N SER A 81 4.96 9.18 6.43
CA SER A 81 5.84 9.78 7.45
C SER A 81 6.73 8.73 8.11
N GLU A 82 6.18 7.57 8.46
CA GLU A 82 6.94 6.48 9.06
C GLU A 82 7.99 5.91 8.09
N ALA A 83 7.62 5.73 6.82
CA ALA A 83 8.56 5.35 5.77
C ALA A 83 9.73 6.34 5.65
N TYR A 84 9.46 7.65 5.75
CA TYR A 84 10.50 8.68 5.75
C TYR A 84 11.39 8.63 6.99
N ILE A 85 10.83 8.34 8.17
CA ILE A 85 11.62 8.14 9.39
C ILE A 85 12.59 6.96 9.21
N GLN A 86 12.11 5.82 8.71
CA GLN A 86 12.97 4.65 8.47
C GLN A 86 14.04 4.92 7.40
N LEU A 87 13.67 5.63 6.32
CA LEU A 87 14.62 6.06 5.30
C LEU A 87 15.75 6.91 5.91
N MET A 88 15.41 7.92 6.72
CA MET A 88 16.40 8.77 7.38
C MET A 88 17.24 8.00 8.41
N ARG A 89 16.64 7.04 9.12
CA ARG A 89 17.37 6.16 10.04
C ARG A 89 18.46 5.36 9.30
N LEU A 90 18.14 4.81 8.12
CA LEU A 90 19.10 4.08 7.28
C LEU A 90 20.21 5.01 6.73
N ILE A 91 19.87 6.24 6.34
CA ILE A 91 20.86 7.24 5.91
C ILE A 91 21.84 7.56 7.05
N ARG A 92 21.37 7.62 8.30
CA ARG A 92 22.19 7.94 9.47
C ARG A 92 22.97 6.75 10.05
N GLY A 93 22.90 5.58 9.42
CA GLY A 93 23.69 4.41 9.82
C GLY A 93 22.92 3.28 10.49
N GLY A 94 21.60 3.41 10.67
CA GLY A 94 20.76 2.30 11.12
C GLY A 94 21.23 1.64 12.43
N ALA A 95 21.24 0.30 12.45
CA ALA A 95 21.64 -0.48 13.62
C ALA A 95 23.14 -0.78 13.70
N ASN A 96 23.86 -0.77 12.56
CA ASN A 96 25.28 -1.11 12.47
C ASN A 96 26.20 0.13 12.39
N GLY A 97 25.63 1.34 12.42
CA GLY A 97 26.37 2.60 12.32
C GLY A 97 26.83 2.98 10.92
N ILE A 98 26.54 2.18 9.89
CA ILE A 98 27.04 2.39 8.52
C ILE A 98 25.93 2.98 7.64
N PRO A 99 26.07 4.21 7.12
CA PRO A 99 25.10 4.82 6.22
C PRO A 99 24.76 3.95 5.01
N SER A 100 23.47 3.81 4.70
CA SER A 100 23.04 3.07 3.51
C SER A 100 23.14 3.93 2.25
N VAL A 101 24.05 3.56 1.35
CA VAL A 101 24.18 4.18 0.01
C VAL A 101 22.88 4.05 -0.78
N LYS A 102 22.16 2.94 -0.64
CA LYS A 102 20.86 2.76 -1.32
C LYS A 102 19.80 3.71 -0.79
N ALA A 103 19.78 3.98 0.52
CA ALA A 103 18.88 4.95 1.12
C ALA A 103 19.18 6.38 0.66
N LEU A 104 20.47 6.73 0.53
CA LEU A 104 20.91 8.00 -0.07
C LEU A 104 20.45 8.13 -1.54
N ASP A 105 20.67 7.10 -2.36
CA ASP A 105 20.19 7.05 -3.76
C ASP A 105 18.68 7.28 -3.85
N LEU A 106 17.88 6.57 -3.03
CA LEU A 106 16.42 6.75 -3.00
C LEU A 106 16.00 8.16 -2.59
N PHE A 107 16.71 8.77 -1.63
CA PHE A 107 16.46 10.15 -1.23
C PHE A 107 16.72 11.13 -2.38
N PHE A 108 17.89 11.05 -3.02
CA PHE A 108 18.21 11.93 -4.14
C PHE A 108 17.27 11.73 -5.34
N ARG A 109 16.89 10.49 -5.66
CA ARG A 109 15.88 10.19 -6.70
C ARG A 109 14.53 10.81 -6.37
N ARG A 110 14.06 10.72 -5.12
CA ARG A 110 12.77 11.28 -4.69
C ARG A 110 12.67 12.79 -4.92
N TYR A 111 13.80 13.51 -4.82
CA TYR A 111 13.90 14.95 -5.06
C TYR A 111 14.38 15.32 -6.48
N GLY A 112 14.60 14.34 -7.37
CA GLY A 112 15.06 14.61 -8.73
C GLY A 112 16.50 15.16 -8.80
N LEU A 113 17.35 14.82 -7.85
CA LEU A 113 18.71 15.34 -7.72
C LEU A 113 19.77 14.52 -8.48
N LEU A 114 19.38 13.39 -9.08
CA LEU A 114 20.26 12.56 -9.91
C LEU A 114 20.03 12.85 -11.38
N THR A 115 21.12 12.96 -12.15
CA THR A 115 21.08 13.14 -13.60
C THR A 115 21.64 11.91 -14.29
N ASP A 116 20.82 11.26 -15.10
CA ASP A 116 21.26 10.18 -15.98
C ASP A 116 21.64 10.78 -17.34
N ARG A 117 22.93 10.66 -17.72
CA ARG A 117 23.43 11.12 -19.02
C ARG A 117 23.53 9.94 -19.97
N THR A 118 22.77 9.96 -21.05
CA THR A 118 22.92 9.05 -22.19
C THR A 118 23.58 9.78 -23.35
N VAL A 119 24.62 9.20 -23.93
CA VAL A 119 25.22 9.65 -25.19
C VAL A 119 24.75 8.71 -26.27
N VAL A 120 24.10 9.24 -27.31
CA VAL A 120 23.66 8.49 -28.48
C VAL A 120 24.48 8.99 -29.66
N GLU A 121 25.30 8.10 -30.23
CA GLU A 121 26.12 8.40 -31.40
C GLU A 121 25.40 7.93 -32.67
N ASP A 122 25.31 8.80 -33.68
CA ASP A 122 24.72 8.47 -34.98
C ASP A 122 25.80 7.89 -35.91
N MET A 123 25.80 6.56 -36.06
CA MET A 123 26.77 5.81 -36.86
C MET A 123 26.55 5.92 -38.38
N ARG A 124 25.57 6.72 -38.87
CA ARG A 124 25.27 6.82 -40.32
C ARG A 124 26.31 7.59 -41.13
N LEU A 125 27.26 8.27 -40.50
CA LEU A 125 28.28 9.08 -41.17
C LEU A 125 29.62 8.36 -41.40
N GLU A 126 29.79 7.13 -40.92
CA GLU A 126 31.05 6.37 -41.08
C GLU A 126 31.10 5.49 -42.35
N ILE A 127 30.04 5.52 -43.16
CA ILE A 127 29.96 4.79 -44.44
C ILE A 127 29.76 5.79 -45.58
N SER A 128 30.81 6.56 -45.92
CA SER A 128 30.91 7.27 -47.21
C SER A 128 32.32 7.18 -47.77
#